data_AF-A0A2G2Y1E0-F1
#
_entry.id   AF-A0A2G2Y1E0-F1
#
_cell.length_a   1.000
_cell.length_b   1.000
_cell.length_c   1.000
_cell.angle_alpha   90.00
_cell.angle_beta   90.00
_cell.angle_gamma   90.00
#
_symmetry.space_group_name_H-M   'P 1'
#
loop_
_entity.id
_entity.type
_entity.pdbx_description
1 polymer ?
#
loop_
_entity_poly.entity_id
_entity_poly.type
_entity_poly.pdbx_seq_one_letter_code
_entity_poly.pdbx_strand_id
1 'polypeptide(L)'
;MSCITPEHHVSQYIRGYKLLANIPWDSVDNIIIPVNVSELFHWILVVFQIRHRCLYVYDSMMGGDVHSNNVLDHVRFLSTMISMFLVATNFYGKRSDID
;
A
#
# COMPACT_ATOMS: atom_id res chain seq x y z
N MET A 1 -15.66 2.74 17.50
CA MET A 1 -15.34 1.34 17.15
C MET A 1 -14.75 1.35 15.75
N SER A 2 -13.46 1.03 15.61
CA SER A 2 -12.85 0.80 14.28
C SER A 2 -13.39 -0.52 13.74
N CYS A 3 -13.93 -0.53 12.53
CA CYS A 3 -14.35 -1.76 11.83
C CYS A 3 -13.15 -2.63 11.38
N ILE A 4 -11.92 -2.10 11.48
CA ILE A 4 -10.70 -2.81 11.18
C ILE A 4 -10.24 -3.55 12.44
N THR A 5 -10.26 -4.88 12.40
CA THR A 5 -9.76 -5.75 13.46
C THR A 5 -8.42 -6.37 13.06
N PRO A 6 -7.66 -6.94 14.02
CA PRO A 6 -6.42 -7.67 13.71
C PRO A 6 -6.64 -8.84 12.74
N GLU A 7 -7.82 -9.47 12.75
CA GLU A 7 -8.19 -10.63 11.93
C GLU A 7 -8.55 -10.24 10.49
N HIS A 8 -8.77 -8.96 10.22
CA HIS A 8 -9.04 -8.48 8.87
C HIS A 8 -7.91 -8.87 7.92
N HIS A 9 -8.26 -9.29 6.70
CA HIS A 9 -7.29 -9.87 5.76
C HIS A 9 -6.10 -8.94 5.48
N VAL A 10 -6.36 -7.65 5.27
CA VAL A 10 -5.30 -6.64 5.06
C VAL A 10 -4.42 -6.48 6.31
N SER A 11 -4.99 -6.48 7.51
CA SER A 11 -4.23 -6.45 8.77
C SER A 11 -3.29 -7.65 8.88
N GLN A 12 -3.74 -8.83 8.45
CA GLN A 12 -2.93 -10.06 8.44
C GLN A 12 -1.79 -9.99 7.41
N TYR A 13 -2.00 -9.35 6.26
CA TYR A 13 -0.93 -9.07 5.30
C TYR A 13 0.11 -8.10 5.85
N ILE A 14 -0.33 -7.01 6.49
CA ILE A 14 0.57 -6.04 7.14
C ILE A 14 1.41 -6.72 8.24
N ARG A 15 0.82 -7.68 8.96
CA ARG A 15 1.51 -8.49 9.98
C ARG A 15 2.35 -9.63 9.42
N GLY A 16 2.44 -9.78 8.10
CA GLY A 16 3.23 -10.82 7.45
C GLY A 16 2.54 -12.19 7.33
N TYR A 17 1.54 -12.49 8.16
CA TYR A 17 0.95 -13.83 8.26
C TYR A 17 0.31 -14.40 6.98
N LYS A 18 -0.07 -13.54 6.03
CA LYS A 18 -0.60 -13.96 4.72
C LYS A 18 0.39 -13.80 3.56
N LEU A 19 1.64 -13.39 3.84
CA LEU A 19 2.71 -13.31 2.85
C LEU A 19 3.52 -14.61 2.84
N LEU A 20 3.99 -15.02 1.65
CA LEU A 20 4.82 -16.22 1.51
C LEU A 20 6.09 -16.19 2.37
N ALA A 21 6.72 -15.02 2.47
CA ALA A 21 7.92 -14.83 3.28
C ALA A 21 7.62 -14.66 4.79
N ASN A 22 6.36 -14.49 5.17
CA ASN A 22 5.93 -14.19 6.54
C ASN A 22 6.62 -12.97 7.19
N ILE A 23 7.03 -12.00 6.36
CA ILE A 23 7.74 -10.78 6.80
C ILE A 23 6.70 -9.68 7.06
N PRO A 24 6.61 -9.13 8.29
CA PRO A 24 5.68 -8.06 8.58
C PRO A 24 6.19 -6.72 8.03
N TRP A 25 5.27 -5.84 7.66
CA TRP A 25 5.57 -4.56 7.00
C TRP A 25 6.43 -3.63 7.86
N ASP A 26 6.36 -3.73 9.18
CA ASP A 26 7.17 -2.96 10.13
C ASP A 26 8.62 -3.44 10.23
N SER A 27 9.01 -4.51 9.53
CA SER A 27 10.40 -4.98 9.50
C SER A 27 11.17 -4.62 8.23
N VAL A 28 10.55 -3.92 7.28
CA VAL A 28 11.14 -3.55 5.98
C VAL A 28 11.04 -2.04 5.75
N ASP A 29 11.81 -1.51 4.80
CA ASP A 29 11.76 -0.08 4.45
C ASP A 29 10.75 0.24 3.33
N ASN A 30 10.54 -0.72 2.44
CA ASN A 30 9.73 -0.58 1.24
C ASN A 30 8.81 -1.77 1.07
N ILE A 31 7.58 -1.50 0.64
CA ILE A 31 6.60 -2.52 0.28
C ILE A 31 6.24 -2.36 -1.18
N ILE A 32 6.28 -3.46 -1.93
CA ILE A 32 5.97 -3.50 -3.35
C ILE A 32 4.56 -4.03 -3.53
N ILE A 33 3.71 -3.26 -4.19
CA ILE A 33 2.29 -3.55 -4.40
C ILE A 33 2.00 -3.45 -5.90
N PRO A 34 1.85 -4.59 -6.62
CA PRO A 34 1.34 -4.55 -7.98
C PRO A 34 -0.14 -4.17 -7.94
N VAL A 35 -0.55 -3.19 -8.75
CA VAL A 35 -1.93 -2.70 -8.83
C VAL A 35 -2.43 -2.87 -10.26
N ASN A 36 -3.57 -3.53 -10.41
CA ASN A 36 -4.26 -3.61 -11.68
C ASN A 36 -5.13 -2.38 -11.86
N VAL A 37 -4.89 -1.63 -12.94
CA VAL A 37 -5.77 -0.55 -13.38
C VAL A 37 -6.64 -1.11 -14.50
N SER A 38 -7.80 -1.62 -14.11
CA SER A 38 -8.64 -2.47 -14.97
C SER A 38 -9.12 -1.76 -16.24
N GLU A 39 -9.40 -0.47 -16.13
CA GLU A 39 -9.84 0.46 -17.17
C GLU A 39 -8.79 0.63 -18.27
N LEU A 40 -7.53 0.36 -17.93
CA LEU A 40 -6.38 0.45 -18.82
C LEU A 40 -5.88 -0.93 -19.26
N PHE A 41 -6.45 -2.02 -18.72
CA PHE A 41 -5.94 -3.39 -18.86
C PHE A 41 -4.44 -3.48 -18.58
N HIS A 42 -3.98 -2.71 -17.59
CA HIS A 42 -2.57 -2.46 -17.34
C HIS A 42 -2.22 -2.65 -15.87
N TRP A 43 -0.99 -3.08 -15.60
CA TRP A 43 -0.48 -3.21 -14.24
C TRP A 43 0.56 -2.13 -13.99
N ILE A 44 0.39 -1.41 -12.89
CA ILE A 44 1.38 -0.50 -12.36
C ILE A 44 2.03 -1.11 -11.12
N LEU A 45 3.23 -0.65 -10.78
CA LEU A 45 3.91 -1.03 -9.56
C LEU A 45 3.92 0.15 -8.59
N VAL A 46 3.31 -0.03 -7.43
CA VAL A 46 3.35 0.95 -6.34
C VAL A 46 4.38 0.52 -5.31
N VAL A 47 5.33 1.40 -5.01
CA VAL A 47 6.29 1.21 -3.91
C VAL A 47 5.89 2.13 -2.77
N PHE A 48 5.44 1.54 -1.66
CA PHE A 48 5.22 2.28 -0.43
C PHE A 48 6.53 2.37 0.35
N GLN A 49 7.12 3.57 0.39
CA GLN A 49 8.28 3.86 1.21
C GLN A 49 7.83 4.33 2.59
N ILE A 50 7.99 3.48 3.59
CA ILE A 50 7.37 3.65 4.91
C ILE A 50 7.89 4.89 5.62
N ARG A 51 9.22 5.11 5.59
CA ARG A 51 9.86 6.27 6.24
C ARG A 51 9.31 7.61 5.75
N HIS A 52 9.07 7.75 4.44
CA HIS A 52 8.55 8.99 3.87
C HIS A 52 7.02 9.05 3.87
N ARG A 53 6.35 7.95 4.25
CA ARG A 53 4.90 7.80 4.12
C ARG A 53 4.40 8.09 2.69
N CYS A 54 5.20 7.74 1.68
CA CYS A 54 4.95 8.07 0.27
C CYS A 54 4.74 6.81 -0.59
N LEU A 55 3.82 6.92 -1.55
CA LEU A 55 3.62 5.94 -2.61
C LEU A 55 4.32 6.42 -3.89
N TYR A 56 5.33 5.68 -4.34
CA TYR A 56 5.96 5.88 -5.64
C TYR A 56 5.30 4.99 -6.66
N VAL A 57 4.89 5.57 -7.78
CA VAL A 57 4.20 4.87 -8.86
C VAL A 57 5.17 4.67 -10.01
N TYR A 58 5.38 3.41 -10.38
CA TYR A 58 6.11 3.01 -11.57
C TYR A 58 5.11 2.50 -12.59
N ASP A 59 5.04 3.22 -13.69
CA ASP A 59 4.16 2.94 -14.80
C ASP A 59 5.01 2.74 -16.06
N SER A 60 4.95 1.54 -16.64
CA SER A 60 5.70 1.20 -17.85
C SER A 60 5.04 1.70 -19.13
N MET A 61 3.80 2.21 -19.05
CA MET A 61 3.09 2.78 -20.18
C MET A 61 3.19 4.30 -20.14
N MET A 62 3.59 4.90 -21.26
CA MET A 62 3.52 6.35 -21.44
C MET A 62 2.11 6.70 -21.92
N GLY A 63 1.24 7.07 -20.99
CA GLY A 63 -0.14 7.46 -21.28
C GLY A 63 -0.38 8.97 -21.24
N GLY A 64 -1.49 9.41 -21.84
CA GLY A 64 -1.97 10.79 -21.73
C GLY A 64 -2.76 11.07 -20.45
N ASP A 65 -3.52 12.15 -20.42
CA ASP A 65 -4.24 12.60 -19.22
C ASP A 65 -5.27 11.57 -18.71
N VAL A 66 -6.01 10.92 -19.62
CA VAL A 66 -7.00 9.88 -19.24
C VAL A 66 -6.33 8.70 -18.53
N HIS A 67 -5.18 8.26 -19.04
CA HIS A 67 -4.38 7.20 -18.43
C HIS A 67 -3.89 7.60 -17.04
N SER A 68 -3.30 8.80 -16.95
CA SER A 68 -2.77 9.35 -15.71
C SER A 68 -3.85 9.49 -14.64
N ASN A 69 -5.07 9.90 -15.01
CA ASN A 69 -6.19 10.02 -14.09
C ASN A 69 -6.65 8.64 -13.56
N ASN A 70 -6.79 7.64 -14.44
CA ASN A 70 -7.17 6.29 -14.01
C ASN A 70 -6.15 5.67 -13.05
N VAL A 71 -4.85 5.84 -13.35
CA VAL A 71 -3.75 5.43 -12.45
C VAL A 71 -3.85 6.14 -11.11
N LEU A 72 -4.03 7.46 -11.13
CA LEU A 72 -4.09 8.28 -9.93
C LEU A 72 -5.27 7.90 -9.03
N ASP A 73 -6.43 7.58 -9.60
CA ASP A 73 -7.61 7.19 -8.83
C ASP A 73 -7.40 5.87 -8.09
N HIS A 74 -6.75 4.88 -8.72
CA HIS A 74 -6.36 3.62 -8.06
C HIS A 74 -5.35 3.86 -6.93
N VAL A 75 -4.35 4.71 -7.17
CA VAL A 75 -3.31 5.04 -6.19
C VAL A 75 -3.90 5.81 -5.01
N ARG A 76 -4.85 6.72 -5.23
CA ARG A 76 -5.57 7.44 -4.16
C ARG A 76 -6.39 6.49 -3.29
N PHE A 77 -7.10 5.54 -3.91
CA PHE A 77 -7.83 4.51 -3.16
C PHE A 77 -6.87 3.70 -2.29
N LEU A 78 -5.77 3.23 -2.85
CA LEU A 78 -4.74 2.49 -2.14
C LEU A 78 -4.12 3.31 -0.99
N SER A 79 -3.80 4.59 -1.23
CA SER A 79 -3.28 5.52 -0.22
C SER A 79 -4.22 5.66 0.97
N THR A 80 -5.53 5.80 0.69
CA THR A 80 -6.54 5.95 1.73
C THR A 80 -6.67 4.67 2.55
N MET A 81 -6.78 3.52 1.86
CA MET A 81 -6.85 2.20 2.47
C MET A 81 -5.63 1.92 3.36
N ILE A 82 -4.42 2.04 2.83
CA ILE A 82 -3.18 1.81 3.58
C ILE A 82 -3.17 2.69 4.82
N SER A 83 -3.44 3.99 4.70
CA SER A 83 -3.45 4.92 5.83
C SER A 83 -4.41 4.49 6.94
N MET A 84 -5.63 4.08 6.58
CA MET A 84 -6.61 3.57 7.55
C MET A 84 -6.11 2.33 8.30
N PHE A 85 -5.51 1.36 7.60
CA PHE A 85 -4.99 0.16 8.23
C PHE A 85 -3.75 0.42 9.09
N LEU A 86 -2.85 1.31 8.68
CA LEU A 86 -1.66 1.66 9.47
C LEU A 86 -2.06 2.32 10.80
N VAL A 87 -3.07 3.20 10.79
CA VAL A 87 -3.62 3.79 12.02
C VAL A 87 -4.30 2.73 12.88
N ALA A 88 -5.19 1.92 12.29
CA ALA A 88 -5.97 0.92 13.04
C ALA A 88 -5.09 -0.18 13.67
N THR A 89 -3.94 -0.48 13.08
CA THR A 89 -2.99 -1.49 13.59
C THR A 89 -1.91 -0.92 14.51
N ASN A 90 -1.98 0.38 14.82
CA ASN A 90 -0.95 1.12 15.56
C ASN A 90 0.46 0.89 14.98
N PHE A 91 0.56 0.93 13.64
CA PHE A 91 1.76 0.52 12.92
C PHE A 91 2.99 1.36 13.29
N TYR A 92 2.86 2.69 13.28
CA TYR A 92 3.99 3.59 13.57
C TYR A 92 4.44 3.53 15.04
N GLY A 93 3.59 3.09 15.96
CA GLY A 93 3.99 2.83 17.35
C GLY A 93 5.02 1.68 17.48
N LYS A 94 5.22 0.86 16.44
CA LYS A 94 6.20 -0.23 16.40
C LYS A 94 7.52 0.17 15.73
N ARG A 95 7.54 1.28 14.99
CA ARG A 95 8.70 1.80 14.26
C ARG A 95 9.27 3.00 14.99
N SER A 96 10.09 2.76 16.01
CA SER A 96 10.75 3.85 16.75
C SER A 96 11.80 4.61 15.93
N ASP A 97 12.14 4.11 14.74
CA ASP A 97 13.08 4.70 13.79
C ASP A 97 12.42 5.66 12.76
N ILE A 98 11.09 5.84 12.85
CA ILE A 98 10.29 6.67 11.96
C ILE A 98 9.38 7.58 12.82
N ASP A 99 9.52 8.90 12.63
CA ASP A 99 8.74 9.94 13.32
C ASP A 99 7.28 10.04 12.82
#